data_AF-A0A4D4KK51-F1
#
_entry.id   AF-A0A4D4KK51-F1
#
_cell.length_a   1.000
_cell.length_b   1.000
_cell.length_c   1.000
_cell.angle_alpha   90.00
_cell.angle_beta   90.00
_cell.angle_gamma   90.00
#
_symmetry.space_group_name_H-M   'P 1'
#
loop_
_entity.id
_entity.type
_entity.pdbx_description
1 polymer ?
#
loop_
_entity_poly.entity_id
_entity_poly.type
_entity_poly.pdbx_seq_one_letter_code
_entity_poly.pdbx_strand_id
1 'polypeptide(L)'
;MLFRSPARPGSCADITQARQLGLVKLLAGGPVVEILADAGYQGLGARTGGRVVTPPHRKFKKNAPDWYEEMHERQRKAHSSRRIRVEHGIAHLKNWRALARHLGGREHMSDTVQAIAGLLSHQQTADLNPTQQV
;
A
#
# COMPACT_ATOMS: atom_id res chain seq x y z
N MET A 1 4.09 10.45 -6.15
CA MET A 1 4.54 9.25 -6.89
C MET A 1 3.63 8.08 -6.54
N LEU A 2 3.08 7.42 -7.55
CA LEU A 2 2.23 6.23 -7.46
C LEU A 2 2.95 5.05 -8.10
N PHE A 3 3.05 3.94 -7.40
CA PHE A 3 3.63 2.71 -7.93
C PHE A 3 2.60 1.58 -7.91
N ARG A 4 2.52 0.82 -9.00
CA ARG A 4 1.78 -0.43 -9.08
C ARG A 4 2.73 -1.55 -9.47
N SER A 5 2.76 -2.63 -8.68
CA SER A 5 3.47 -3.85 -9.04
C SER A 5 2.78 -4.60 -10.19
N PRO A 6 3.51 -5.42 -10.97
CA PRO A 6 2.89 -6.33 -11.93
C PRO A 6 1.79 -7.18 -11.28
N ALA A 7 0.72 -7.46 -12.03
CA ALA A 7 -0.34 -8.35 -11.55
C ALA A 7 0.18 -9.79 -11.36
N ARG A 8 -0.34 -10.48 -10.34
CA ARG A 8 -0.09 -11.90 -10.09
C ARG A 8 -1.43 -12.65 -10.00
N PRO A 9 -1.44 -13.97 -10.24
CA PRO A 9 -2.60 -14.80 -9.91
C PRO A 9 -3.01 -14.61 -8.45
N GLY A 10 -4.32 -14.59 -8.19
CA GLY A 10 -4.89 -14.26 -6.87
C GLY A 10 -4.61 -15.24 -5.73
N SER A 11 -3.87 -16.33 -5.99
CA SER A 11 -3.44 -17.30 -4.97
C SER A 11 -2.19 -16.86 -4.20
N CYS A 12 -1.46 -15.83 -4.65
CA CYS A 12 -0.28 -15.33 -3.95
C CYS A 12 -0.67 -14.29 -2.90
N ALA A 13 -0.26 -14.49 -1.66
CA ALA A 13 -0.43 -13.48 -0.61
C ALA A 13 0.39 -12.21 -0.93
N ASP A 14 -0.21 -11.03 -0.73
CA ASP A 14 0.40 -9.74 -1.09
C ASP A 14 1.78 -9.52 -0.42
N ILE A 15 1.94 -9.97 0.84
CA ILE A 15 3.23 -9.90 1.55
C ILE A 15 4.31 -10.78 0.90
N THR A 16 3.92 -11.93 0.34
CA THR A 16 4.83 -12.83 -0.37
C THR A 16 5.27 -12.19 -1.68
N GLN A 17 4.32 -11.61 -2.43
CA GLN A 17 4.63 -10.88 -3.64
C GLN A 17 5.57 -9.70 -3.36
N ALA A 18 5.31 -8.91 -2.32
CA ALA A 18 6.17 -7.78 -1.95
C ALA A 18 7.61 -8.21 -1.63
N ARG A 19 7.79 -9.38 -1.00
CA ARG A 19 9.11 -9.96 -0.75
C ARG A 19 9.79 -10.40 -2.05
N GLN A 20 9.07 -11.11 -2.93
CA GLN A 20 9.59 -11.60 -4.21
C GLN A 20 9.99 -10.46 -5.15
N LEU A 21 9.25 -9.35 -5.14
CA LEU A 21 9.56 -8.15 -5.94
C LEU A 21 10.71 -7.32 -5.35
N GLY A 22 11.30 -7.74 -4.24
CA GLY A 22 12.40 -7.02 -3.61
C GLY A 22 12.00 -5.71 -2.93
N LEU A 23 10.70 -5.43 -2.76
CA LEU A 23 10.23 -4.20 -2.11
C LEU A 23 10.82 -4.06 -0.70
N VAL A 24 10.91 -5.16 0.06
CA VAL A 24 11.51 -5.14 1.40
C VAL A 24 12.97 -4.65 1.36
N LYS A 25 13.76 -5.08 0.37
CA LYS A 25 15.15 -4.66 0.19
C LYS A 25 15.23 -3.19 -0.24
N LEU A 26 14.39 -2.79 -1.19
CA LEU A 26 14.29 -1.42 -1.65
C LEU A 26 13.94 -0.45 -0.50
N LEU A 27 12.95 -0.80 0.31
CA LEU A 27 12.50 0.02 1.43
C LEU A 27 13.51 0.08 2.57
N ALA A 28 14.32 -0.96 2.77
CA ALA A 28 15.41 -0.95 3.74
C ALA A 28 16.58 -0.06 3.30
N GLY A 29 16.92 -0.06 2.00
CA GLY A 29 18.05 0.70 1.45
C GLY A 29 17.72 2.10 0.92
N GLY A 30 16.44 2.42 0.72
CA GLY A 30 15.99 3.70 0.16
C GLY A 30 15.99 4.88 1.14
N PRO A 31 15.42 6.02 0.75
CA PRO A 31 15.21 7.17 1.64
C PRO A 31 14.45 6.78 2.91
N VAL A 32 14.75 7.45 4.02
CA VAL A 32 14.08 7.22 5.30
C VAL A 32 12.67 7.78 5.24
N VAL A 33 11.71 6.94 4.83
CA VAL A 33 10.28 7.26 4.80
C VAL A 33 9.51 6.25 5.63
N GLU A 34 8.53 6.73 6.40
CA GLU A 34 7.58 5.87 7.11
C GLU A 34 6.54 5.33 6.13
N ILE A 35 6.27 4.03 6.18
CA ILE A 35 5.40 3.32 5.24
C ILE A 35 4.28 2.67 6.03
N LEU A 36 3.04 3.08 5.75
CA LEU A 36 1.85 2.52 6.38
C LEU A 36 1.32 1.35 5.57
N ALA A 37 1.36 0.15 6.15
CA ALA A 37 0.80 -1.05 5.55
C ALA A 37 -0.37 -1.60 6.39
N ASP A 38 -1.17 -2.51 5.81
CA ASP A 38 -2.21 -3.23 6.55
C ASP A 38 -1.66 -4.36 7.43
N ALA A 39 -2.55 -5.06 8.13
CA ALA A 39 -2.20 -6.18 8.99
C ALA A 39 -1.63 -7.39 8.22
N GLY A 40 -1.96 -7.55 6.94
CA GLY A 40 -1.43 -8.61 6.07
C GLY A 40 0.07 -8.47 5.81
N TYR A 41 0.65 -7.28 6.01
CA TYR A 41 2.09 -7.02 5.92
C TYR A 41 2.83 -7.09 7.26
N GLN A 42 2.19 -7.61 8.32
CA GLN A 42 2.84 -7.78 9.62
C GLN A 42 4.15 -8.59 9.49
N GLY A 43 5.16 -8.16 10.26
CA GLY A 43 6.52 -8.72 10.19
C GLY A 43 7.46 -8.02 9.19
N LEU A 44 6.97 -7.16 8.28
CA LEU A 44 7.85 -6.38 7.42
C LEU A 44 8.62 -5.28 8.16
N GLY A 45 8.06 -4.72 9.23
CA GLY A 45 8.75 -3.71 10.05
C GLY A 45 10.11 -4.19 10.58
N ALA A 46 10.16 -5.42 11.10
CA ALA A 46 11.41 -6.03 11.59
C ALA A 46 12.47 -6.19 10.49
N ARG A 47 12.06 -6.36 9.23
CA ARG A 47 12.96 -6.54 8.08
C ARG A 47 13.35 -5.23 7.38
N THR A 48 12.76 -4.11 7.80
CA THR A 48 12.94 -2.79 7.17
C THR A 48 13.43 -1.74 8.17
N GLY A 49 14.00 -2.17 9.31
CA GLY A 49 14.47 -1.27 10.36
C GLY A 49 13.35 -0.41 10.96
N GLY A 50 12.12 -0.93 11.02
CA GLY A 50 10.96 -0.23 11.56
C GLY A 50 10.25 0.71 10.58
N ARG A 51 10.73 0.85 9.33
CA ARG A 51 10.13 1.76 8.33
C ARG A 51 8.72 1.37 7.93
N VAL A 52 8.45 0.06 7.83
CA VAL A 52 7.10 -0.44 7.56
C VAL A 52 6.32 -0.57 8.87
N VAL A 53 5.39 0.35 9.06
CA VAL A 53 4.46 0.39 10.20
C VAL A 53 3.16 -0.29 9.80
N THR A 54 2.76 -1.29 10.58
CA THR A 54 1.49 -2.01 10.44
C THR A 54 0.62 -1.76 11.67
N PRO A 55 -0.70 -2.06 11.62
CA PRO A 55 -1.54 -1.95 12.81
C PRO A 55 -0.97 -2.79 13.96
N PRO A 56 -1.10 -2.32 15.21
CA PRO A 56 -0.53 -3.00 16.36
C PRO A 56 -1.06 -4.44 16.46
N HIS A 57 -0.14 -5.40 16.52
CA HIS A 57 -0.50 -6.79 16.73
C HIS A 57 -1.15 -6.96 18.11
N ARG A 58 -2.30 -7.63 18.15
CA ARG A 58 -3.05 -7.84 19.38
C ARG A 58 -2.35 -8.90 20.25
N LYS A 59 -1.92 -8.50 21.45
CA LYS A 59 -1.21 -9.36 22.39
C LYS A 59 -2.15 -10.34 23.09
N PHE A 60 -3.31 -9.86 23.53
CA PHE A 60 -4.28 -10.66 24.27
C PHE A 60 -5.36 -11.20 23.33
N LYS A 61 -5.48 -12.53 23.24
CA LYS A 61 -6.54 -13.16 22.45
C LYS A 61 -7.92 -13.11 23.13
N LYS A 62 -7.94 -13.21 24.47
CA LYS A 62 -9.14 -13.14 25.32
C LYS A 62 -8.79 -12.42 26.63
N ASN A 63 -9.81 -11.86 27.29
CA ASN A 63 -9.71 -11.27 28.63
C ASN A 63 -8.57 -10.25 28.75
N ALA A 64 -8.47 -9.35 27.77
CA ALA A 64 -7.53 -8.25 27.86
C ALA A 64 -7.98 -7.28 28.97
N PRO A 65 -7.06 -6.68 29.74
CA PRO A 65 -7.42 -5.60 30.64
C PRO A 65 -8.06 -4.42 29.88
N ASP A 66 -9.02 -3.72 30.48
CA ASP A 66 -9.75 -2.63 29.81
C ASP A 66 -8.82 -1.53 29.29
N TRP A 67 -7.80 -1.16 30.08
CA TRP A 67 -6.78 -0.18 29.68
C TRP A 67 -6.05 -0.58 28.39
N TYR A 68 -5.89 -1.90 28.15
CA TYR A 68 -5.23 -2.41 26.95
C TYR A 68 -6.15 -2.30 25.74
N GLU A 69 -7.44 -2.56 25.90
CA GLU A 69 -8.43 -2.42 24.82
C GLU A 69 -8.53 -0.97 24.35
N GLU A 70 -8.61 -0.03 25.28
CA GLU A 70 -8.68 1.39 24.98
C GLU A 70 -7.43 1.86 24.23
N MET A 71 -6.24 1.49 24.74
CA MET A 71 -4.97 1.81 24.09
C MET A 71 -4.87 1.17 22.70
N HIS A 72 -5.20 -0.12 22.56
CA HIS A 72 -5.16 -0.83 21.28
C HIS A 72 -6.09 -0.20 20.28
N GLU A 73 -7.32 0.13 20.69
CA GLU A 73 -8.30 0.77 19.83
C GLU A 73 -7.85 2.15 19.37
N ARG A 74 -7.33 2.98 20.27
CA ARG A 74 -6.81 4.30 19.93
C ARG A 74 -5.70 4.22 18.89
N GLN A 75 -4.74 3.31 19.07
CA GLN A 75 -3.64 3.11 18.11
C GLN A 75 -4.16 2.58 16.77
N ARG A 76 -5.10 1.63 16.78
CA ARG A 76 -5.69 1.06 15.56
C ARG A 76 -6.48 2.11 14.77
N LYS A 77 -7.27 2.95 15.46
CA LYS A 77 -8.03 4.06 14.87
C LYS A 77 -7.08 5.10 14.26
N ALA A 78 -6.01 5.47 14.96
CA ALA A 78 -4.98 6.39 14.45
C ALA A 78 -4.27 5.83 13.20
N HIS A 79 -4.02 4.53 13.15
CA HIS A 79 -3.43 3.89 11.96
C HIS A 79 -4.42 3.84 10.78
N SER A 80 -5.66 3.44 11.05
CA SER A 80 -6.71 3.31 10.03
C SER A 80 -7.07 4.67 9.42
N SER A 81 -7.17 5.74 10.22
CA SER A 81 -7.50 7.08 9.72
C SER A 81 -6.47 7.61 8.71
N ARG A 82 -5.18 7.29 8.90
CA ARG A 82 -4.12 7.66 7.96
C ARG A 82 -4.19 6.85 6.65
N ARG A 83 -4.72 5.63 6.70
CA ARG A 83 -4.79 4.70 5.55
C ARG A 83 -6.10 4.80 4.76
N ILE A 84 -7.17 5.32 5.35
CA ILE A 84 -8.53 5.27 4.77
C ILE A 84 -8.63 5.87 3.36
N ARG A 85 -7.89 6.94 3.06
CA ARG A 85 -7.86 7.55 1.72
C ARG A 85 -7.33 6.60 0.65
N VAL A 86 -6.26 5.86 0.98
CA VAL A 86 -5.66 4.87 0.07
C VAL A 86 -6.59 3.67 -0.07
N GLU A 87 -7.19 3.20 1.03
CA GLU A 87 -8.15 2.11 1.03
C GLU A 87 -9.38 2.43 0.18
N HIS A 88 -9.93 3.65 0.29
CA HIS A 88 -11.00 4.13 -0.59
C HIS A 88 -10.55 4.16 -2.05
N GLY A 89 -9.35 4.64 -2.36
CA GLY A 89 -8.81 4.60 -3.72
C GLY A 89 -8.74 3.17 -4.28
N ILE A 90 -8.23 2.22 -3.51
CA ILE A 90 -8.17 0.79 -3.89
C ILE A 90 -9.59 0.21 -4.01
N ALA A 91 -10.49 0.50 -3.08
CA ALA A 91 -11.87 0.04 -3.11
C ALA A 91 -12.61 0.59 -4.32
N HIS A 92 -12.40 1.87 -4.67
CA HIS A 92 -12.91 2.44 -5.92
C HIS A 92 -12.35 1.68 -7.12
N LEU A 93 -11.04 1.44 -7.20
CA LEU A 93 -10.45 0.65 -8.29
C LEU A 93 -11.05 -0.77 -8.39
N LYS A 94 -11.27 -1.44 -7.25
CA LYS A 94 -11.88 -2.77 -7.17
C LYS A 94 -13.37 -2.76 -7.55
N ASN A 95 -14.11 -1.73 -7.14
CA ASN A 95 -15.55 -1.59 -7.38
C ASN A 95 -15.88 -0.99 -8.77
N TRP A 96 -14.89 -0.46 -9.49
CA TRP A 96 -15.14 0.36 -10.67
C TRP A 96 -15.68 -0.42 -11.88
N ARG A 97 -16.96 -0.17 -12.15
CA ARG A 97 -17.71 -0.33 -13.40
C ARG A 97 -17.02 0.24 -14.65
N ALA A 98 -15.96 1.05 -14.54
CA ALA A 98 -15.18 1.52 -15.70
C ALA A 98 -14.40 0.38 -16.37
N LEU A 99 -13.84 -0.55 -15.58
CA LEU A 99 -13.18 -1.75 -16.12
C LEU A 99 -14.20 -2.73 -16.73
N ALA A 100 -15.42 -2.76 -16.19
CA ALA A 100 -16.52 -3.55 -16.74
C ALA A 100 -17.08 -2.97 -18.05
N ARG A 101 -16.87 -1.69 -18.36
CA ARG A 101 -17.29 -1.09 -19.65
C ARG A 101 -16.27 -1.31 -20.77
N HIS A 102 -15.00 -1.51 -20.42
CA HIS A 102 -13.92 -1.82 -21.37
C HIS A 102 -13.66 -3.33 -21.49
N LEU A 103 -14.75 -4.12 -21.62
CA LEU A 103 -14.78 -5.58 -21.78
C LEU A 103 -14.18 -6.03 -23.15
N GLY A 104 -12.90 -5.75 -23.36
CA GLY A 104 -12.16 -6.23 -24.52
C GLY A 104 -10.77 -6.79 -24.18
N GLY A 105 -10.08 -6.26 -23.16
CA GLY A 105 -8.68 -6.63 -22.94
C GLY A 105 -8.25 -6.72 -21.49
N ARG A 106 -8.62 -7.80 -20.79
CA ARG A 106 -8.11 -8.05 -19.42
C ARG A 106 -6.62 -8.38 -19.41
N GLU A 107 -6.11 -8.91 -20.51
CA GLU A 107 -4.70 -9.21 -20.75
C GLU A 107 -3.82 -7.96 -20.68
N HIS A 108 -4.32 -6.81 -21.14
CA HIS A 108 -3.59 -5.54 -21.11
C HIS A 108 -3.88 -4.68 -19.86
N MET A 109 -4.73 -5.18 -18.95
CA MET A 109 -5.16 -4.44 -17.76
C MET A 109 -4.01 -4.11 -16.80
N SER A 110 -3.07 -5.04 -16.65
CA SER A 110 -1.90 -4.83 -15.80
C SER A 110 -1.08 -3.65 -16.35
N ASP A 111 -0.74 -3.74 -17.64
CA ASP A 111 0.10 -2.78 -18.35
C ASP A 111 -0.55 -1.40 -18.41
N THR A 112 -1.85 -1.34 -18.70
CA THR A 112 -2.61 -0.09 -18.80
C THR A 112 -2.55 0.70 -17.50
N VAL A 113 -2.88 0.07 -16.37
CA VAL A 113 -2.87 0.78 -15.08
C VAL A 113 -1.43 1.08 -14.64
N GLN A 114 -0.44 0.24 -14.99
CA GLN A 114 0.96 0.52 -14.70
C GLN A 114 1.47 1.73 -15.51
N ALA A 115 1.08 1.85 -16.77
CA ALA A 115 1.35 3.02 -17.62
C ALA A 115 0.68 4.28 -17.06
N ILE A 116 -0.60 4.19 -16.66
CA ILE A 116 -1.31 5.30 -16.00
C ILE A 116 -0.59 5.72 -14.71
N ALA A 117 -0.17 4.77 -13.86
CA ALA A 117 0.56 5.08 -12.63
C ALA A 117 1.91 5.76 -12.91
N GLY A 118 2.62 5.34 -13.96
CA GLY A 118 3.85 5.98 -14.43
C GLY A 118 3.61 7.42 -14.90
N LEU A 119 2.61 7.63 -15.77
CA LEU A 119 2.26 8.95 -16.30
C LEU A 119 1.85 9.93 -15.19
N LEU A 120 0.97 9.50 -14.27
CA LEU A 120 0.55 10.32 -13.13
C LEU A 120 1.72 10.63 -12.19
N SER A 121 2.64 9.68 -11.99
CA SER A 121 3.83 9.92 -11.18
C SER A 121 4.74 10.96 -11.82
N HIS A 122 4.93 10.90 -13.15
CA HIS A 122 5.73 11.85 -13.90
C HIS A 122 5.12 13.26 -13.84
N GLN A 123 3.81 13.38 -14.04
CA GLN A 123 3.09 14.65 -13.93
C GLN A 123 3.24 15.24 -12.52
N GLN A 124 3.03 14.44 -11.46
CA GLN A 124 3.24 14.89 -10.08
C GLN A 124 4.66 15.39 -9.82
N THR A 125 5.69 14.74 -10.39
CA THR A 125 7.08 15.19 -10.24
C THR A 125 7.35 16.49 -10.99
N ALA A 126 6.73 16.68 -12.17
CA ALA A 126 6.85 17.92 -12.94
C ALA A 126 6.17 19.10 -12.22
N ASP A 127 4.96 18.89 -11.68
CA ASP A 127 4.22 19.90 -10.91
C ASP A 127 4.97 20.33 -9.63
N LEU A 128 5.73 19.41 -9.02
CA LEU A 128 6.55 19.69 -7.83
C LEU A 128 7.87 20.41 -8.13
N ASN A 129 8.37 20.33 -9.36
CA ASN A 129 9.62 20.98 -9.82
C ASN A 129 9.36 21.82 -11.08
N PRO A 130 8.67 22.96 -10.98
CA PRO A 130 8.31 23.77 -12.14
C PRO A 130 9.53 24.38 -12.88
N THR A 131 10.72 24.35 -12.28
CA THR A 131 11.93 25.06 -12.75
C THR A 131 12.71 24.33 -13.85
N GLN A 132 12.28 23.16 -14.33
CA GLN A 132 13.01 22.40 -15.37
C GLN A 132 12.39 22.50 -16.78
N GLN A 133 11.42 23.41 -16.99
CA GLN A 133 10.92 23.72 -18.32
C GLN A 133 11.47 25.07 -18.78
N VAL A 134 12.69 25.06 -19.34
CA VAL A 134 13.23 26.11 -20.22
C VAL A 134 13.93 25.42 -21.38
#